data_AF-X1CDY7-F1
#
_entry.id   AF-X1CDY7-F1
#
_cell.length_a   1.000
_cell.length_b   1.000
_cell.length_c   1.000
_cell.angle_alpha   90.00
_cell.angle_beta   90.00
_cell.angle_gamma   90.00
#
_symmetry.space_group_name_H-M   'P 1'
#
loop_
_entity.id
_entity.type
_entity.pdbx_description
1 polymer ?
#
loop_
_entity_poly.entity_id
_entity_poly.type
_entity_poly.pdbx_seq_one_letter_code
_entity_poly.pdbx_strand_id
1 'polypeptide(L)'
;STSNLRNKDLTQIKFMASKELRQIKKKTLQAIDEVENEFLKKLLTDILIAGPYKEKFFLAPGAKSYHHAYRGGLAEHTLQVLNAALKMVEAYEKEVKINKDLIITAAILHDLGKIDSYKYDEHGNIQVTDIHKKINHISRTVEIVSKYIPLEKENELTKHLIHIILSHHQFKEWGSPVEP
;
A
#
# COMPACT_ATOMS: atom_id res chain seq x y z
N SER A 1 -39.36 -30.76 24.35
CA SER A 1 -38.73 -29.43 24.45
C SER A 1 -37.52 -29.42 23.52
N THR A 2 -37.74 -29.04 22.27
CA THR A 2 -36.75 -28.99 21.20
C THR A 2 -36.60 -27.54 20.77
N SER A 3 -35.47 -26.91 21.11
CA SER A 3 -34.96 -25.72 20.42
C SER A 3 -33.49 -25.57 20.81
N ASN A 4 -32.59 -25.82 19.85
CA ASN A 4 -31.73 -24.79 19.23
C ASN A 4 -31.03 -23.93 20.29
N LEU A 5 -29.70 -24.02 20.44
CA LEU A 5 -28.76 -23.39 19.51
C LEU A 5 -27.43 -24.17 19.41
N ARG A 6 -27.22 -24.82 18.27
CA ARG A 6 -25.88 -24.95 17.66
C ARG A 6 -25.75 -23.84 16.63
N ASN A 7 -24.51 -23.38 16.43
CA ASN A 7 -23.98 -22.51 15.37
C ASN A 7 -24.08 -20.98 15.54
N LYS A 8 -22.90 -20.36 15.76
CA LYS A 8 -22.22 -19.30 14.99
C LYS A 8 -21.20 -18.67 15.95
N ASP A 9 -19.90 -18.78 15.75
CA ASP A 9 -19.17 -18.11 14.68
C ASP A 9 -17.94 -18.92 14.24
N LEU A 10 -17.98 -19.39 13.00
CA LEU A 10 -16.78 -19.69 12.25
C LEU A 10 -16.36 -18.35 11.62
N THR A 11 -15.28 -17.75 12.11
CA THR A 11 -14.66 -16.57 11.51
C THR A 11 -14.14 -16.96 10.13
N GLN A 12 -14.99 -16.84 9.12
CA GLN A 12 -14.59 -17.06 7.74
C GLN A 12 -13.58 -15.98 7.37
N ILE A 13 -12.36 -16.41 7.03
CA ILE A 13 -11.38 -15.52 6.42
C ILE A 13 -12.04 -14.93 5.17
N LYS A 14 -12.17 -13.60 5.15
CA LYS A 14 -12.58 -12.91 3.94
C LYS A 14 -11.39 -12.86 3.00
N PHE A 15 -11.59 -13.37 1.80
CA PHE A 15 -10.62 -13.38 0.73
C PHE A 15 -11.16 -12.59 -0.45
N MET A 16 -10.28 -11.83 -1.10
CA MET A 16 -10.56 -11.36 -2.45
C MET A 16 -10.65 -12.55 -3.43
N ALA A 17 -11.55 -12.45 -4.41
CA ALA A 17 -11.66 -13.50 -5.42
C ALA A 17 -10.37 -13.59 -6.27
N SER A 18 -9.97 -14.80 -6.65
CA SER A 18 -8.73 -15.02 -7.43
C SER A 18 -8.69 -14.27 -8.76
N LYS A 19 -9.85 -14.10 -9.41
CA LYS A 19 -9.99 -13.33 -10.65
C LYS A 19 -9.74 -11.83 -10.42
N GLU A 20 -10.26 -11.28 -9.33
CA GLU A 20 -10.06 -9.87 -8.96
C GLU A 20 -8.61 -9.60 -8.62
N LEU A 21 -7.97 -10.48 -7.84
CA LEU A 21 -6.56 -10.36 -7.49
C LEU A 21 -5.65 -10.37 -8.73
N ARG A 22 -5.93 -11.26 -9.69
CA ARG A 22 -5.20 -11.26 -10.98
C ARG A 22 -5.36 -9.95 -11.73
N GLN A 23 -6.58 -9.39 -11.73
CA GLN A 23 -6.85 -8.13 -12.42
C GLN A 23 -6.16 -6.94 -11.73
N ILE A 24 -6.14 -6.90 -10.40
CA ILE A 24 -5.43 -5.89 -9.63
C ILE A 24 -3.93 -5.99 -9.91
N LYS A 25 -3.36 -7.19 -9.78
CA LYS A 25 -1.94 -7.42 -10.09
C LYS A 25 -1.58 -6.97 -11.50
N LYS A 26 -2.40 -7.31 -12.50
CA LYS A 26 -2.19 -6.85 -13.89
C LYS A 26 -2.17 -5.32 -13.97
N LYS A 27 -3.15 -4.64 -13.40
CA LYS A 27 -3.23 -3.16 -13.44
C LYS A 27 -2.08 -2.49 -12.70
N THR A 28 -1.70 -3.02 -11.53
CA THR A 28 -0.53 -2.52 -10.79
C THR A 28 0.75 -2.64 -11.62
N LEU A 29 0.98 -3.80 -12.25
CA LEU A 29 2.16 -3.99 -13.11
C LEU A 29 2.14 -3.07 -14.34
N GLN A 30 0.98 -2.89 -14.99
CA GLN A 30 0.84 -1.94 -16.09
C GLN A 30 1.19 -0.51 -15.68
N ALA A 31 0.75 -0.07 -14.49
CA ALA A 31 1.10 1.26 -13.99
C ALA A 31 2.61 1.39 -13.69
N ILE A 32 3.27 0.33 -13.22
CA ILE A 32 4.74 0.34 -13.03
C ILE A 32 5.44 0.44 -14.40
N ASP A 33 4.94 -0.26 -15.41
CA ASP A 33 5.51 -0.23 -16.76
C ASP A 33 5.40 1.16 -17.42
N GLU A 34 4.36 1.94 -17.10
CA GLU A 34 4.17 3.33 -17.56
C GLU A 34 5.16 4.33 -16.97
N VAL A 35 5.87 4.00 -15.87
CA VAL A 35 6.83 4.92 -15.23
C VAL A 35 8.06 5.11 -16.12
N GLU A 36 8.31 6.32 -16.61
CA GLU A 36 9.43 6.58 -17.53
C GLU A 36 10.75 6.83 -16.80
N ASN A 37 10.70 7.39 -15.59
CA ASN A 37 11.88 7.61 -14.77
C ASN A 37 12.52 6.27 -14.35
N GLU A 38 13.68 5.96 -14.94
CA GLU A 38 14.42 4.71 -14.74
C GLU A 38 14.67 4.38 -13.27
N PHE A 39 14.98 5.38 -12.43
CA PHE A 39 15.21 5.14 -11.01
C PHE A 39 13.93 4.76 -10.28
N LEU A 40 12.83 5.47 -10.51
CA LEU A 40 11.54 5.16 -9.88
C LEU A 40 10.96 3.82 -10.35
N LYS A 41 11.07 3.52 -11.66
CA LYS A 41 10.68 2.22 -12.21
C LYS A 41 11.50 1.08 -11.60
N LYS A 42 12.82 1.27 -11.46
CA LYS A 42 13.69 0.30 -10.78
C LYS A 42 13.31 0.12 -9.31
N LEU A 43 13.05 1.21 -8.60
CA LEU A 43 12.61 1.19 -7.20
C LEU A 43 11.33 0.34 -7.02
N LEU A 44 10.31 0.59 -7.86
CA LEU A 44 9.06 -0.19 -7.86
C LEU A 44 9.30 -1.67 -8.19
N THR A 45 10.13 -1.93 -9.20
CA THR A 45 10.47 -3.30 -9.63
C THR A 45 11.19 -4.07 -8.53
N ASP A 46 12.21 -3.47 -7.93
CA ASP A 46 13.01 -4.09 -6.87
C ASP A 46 12.14 -4.39 -5.64
N ILE A 47 11.22 -3.50 -5.28
CA ILE A 47 10.37 -3.70 -4.09
C ILE A 47 9.24 -4.69 -4.37
N LEU A 48 8.49 -4.53 -5.47
CA LEU A 48 7.20 -5.19 -5.68
C LEU A 48 7.20 -6.30 -6.74
N ILE A 49 8.26 -6.47 -7.52
CA ILE A 49 8.34 -7.48 -8.59
C ILE A 49 9.44 -8.50 -8.32
N ALA A 50 10.64 -8.04 -7.97
CA ALA A 50 11.81 -8.88 -7.75
C ALA A 50 12.11 -9.12 -6.26
N GLY A 51 11.67 -8.22 -5.38
CA GLY A 51 12.01 -8.23 -3.96
C GLY A 51 11.10 -9.08 -3.07
N PRO A 52 11.45 -9.12 -1.77
CA PRO A 52 10.77 -9.96 -0.77
C PRO A 52 9.34 -9.51 -0.43
N TYR A 53 8.93 -8.33 -0.90
CA TYR A 53 7.63 -7.75 -0.55
C TYR A 53 6.54 -8.06 -1.57
N LYS A 54 6.89 -8.56 -2.77
CA LYS A 54 5.95 -8.89 -3.85
C LYS A 54 4.72 -9.66 -3.36
N GLU A 55 4.94 -10.86 -2.81
CA GLU A 55 3.82 -11.71 -2.40
C GLU A 55 3.05 -11.10 -1.23
N LYS A 56 3.77 -10.53 -0.27
CA LYS A 56 3.17 -9.90 0.91
C LYS A 56 2.24 -8.75 0.51
N PHE A 57 2.66 -7.88 -0.41
CA PHE A 57 1.87 -6.75 -0.87
C PHE A 57 0.51 -7.19 -1.47
N PHE A 58 0.52 -8.18 -2.36
CA PHE A 58 -0.71 -8.66 -3.01
C PHE A 58 -1.62 -9.50 -2.11
N LEU A 59 -1.16 -9.91 -0.92
CA LEU A 59 -1.92 -10.77 -0.01
C LEU A 59 -2.24 -10.11 1.33
N ALA A 60 -1.54 -9.04 1.70
CA ALA A 60 -1.76 -8.33 2.95
C ALA A 60 -3.16 -7.70 3.01
N PRO A 61 -3.75 -7.62 4.22
CA PRO A 61 -4.94 -6.80 4.44
C PRO A 61 -4.59 -5.31 4.43
N GLY A 62 -5.53 -4.49 3.98
CA GLY A 62 -5.40 -3.03 3.93
C GLY A 62 -5.76 -2.34 5.25
N ALA A 63 -6.45 -3.04 6.16
CA ALA A 63 -6.84 -2.54 7.48
C ALA A 63 -7.05 -3.68 8.48
N LYS A 64 -7.06 -3.36 9.78
CA LYS A 64 -7.42 -4.30 10.86
C LYS A 64 -8.92 -4.65 10.84
N SER A 65 -9.74 -3.61 10.73
CA SER A 65 -11.20 -3.65 10.73
C SER A 65 -11.69 -2.71 9.61
N TYR A 66 -12.91 -2.89 9.11
CA TYR A 66 -13.55 -2.05 8.07
C TYR A 66 -13.06 -2.29 6.62
N HIS A 67 -13.04 -1.24 5.78
CA HIS A 67 -12.72 -1.33 4.35
C HIS A 67 -11.34 -1.96 4.15
N HIS A 68 -11.25 -2.89 3.20
CA HIS A 68 -10.02 -3.63 2.86
C HIS A 68 -9.45 -4.54 3.97
N ALA A 69 -10.22 -4.86 5.03
CA ALA A 69 -9.84 -5.84 6.06
C ALA A 69 -10.03 -7.30 5.59
N TYR A 70 -9.29 -7.70 4.55
CA TYR A 70 -9.28 -9.05 3.96
C TYR A 70 -8.00 -9.32 3.17
N ARG A 71 -7.74 -10.58 2.83
CA ARG A 71 -6.54 -10.96 2.05
C ARG A 71 -6.57 -10.31 0.67
N GLY A 72 -5.52 -9.53 0.35
CA GLY A 72 -5.39 -8.76 -0.88
C GLY A 72 -5.98 -7.35 -0.81
N GLY A 73 -6.56 -6.96 0.32
CA GLY A 73 -7.15 -5.63 0.49
C GLY A 73 -6.15 -4.48 0.36
N LEU A 74 -4.86 -4.70 0.72
CA LEU A 74 -3.83 -3.68 0.55
C LEU A 74 -3.64 -3.30 -0.93
N ALA A 75 -3.44 -4.29 -1.79
CA ALA A 75 -3.23 -4.05 -3.22
C ALA A 75 -4.46 -3.42 -3.89
N GLU A 76 -5.67 -3.76 -3.44
CA GLU A 76 -6.90 -3.11 -3.92
C GLU A 76 -6.96 -1.64 -3.53
N HIS A 77 -6.76 -1.34 -2.24
CA HIS A 77 -6.71 0.02 -1.72
C HIS A 77 -5.68 0.86 -2.48
N THR A 78 -4.46 0.34 -2.63
CA THR A 78 -3.40 0.99 -3.39
C THR A 78 -3.82 1.30 -4.83
N LEU A 79 -4.47 0.36 -5.53
CA LEU A 79 -4.93 0.59 -6.89
C LEU A 79 -6.06 1.64 -6.96
N GLN A 80 -6.96 1.68 -5.97
CA GLN A 80 -8.00 2.71 -5.88
C GLN A 80 -7.38 4.11 -5.68
N VAL A 81 -6.41 4.24 -4.78
CA VAL A 81 -5.65 5.48 -4.55
C VAL A 81 -4.91 5.92 -5.82
N LEU A 82 -4.23 4.98 -6.49
CA LEU A 82 -3.54 5.27 -7.75
C LEU A 82 -4.50 5.80 -8.82
N ASN A 83 -5.66 5.16 -9.00
CA ASN A 83 -6.64 5.61 -9.99
C ASN A 83 -7.18 7.01 -9.66
N ALA A 84 -7.45 7.30 -8.39
CA ALA A 84 -7.89 8.61 -7.95
C ALA A 84 -6.80 9.67 -8.21
N ALA A 85 -5.55 9.37 -7.85
CA ALA A 85 -4.42 10.26 -8.06
C ALA A 85 -4.21 10.56 -9.55
N LEU A 86 -4.26 9.55 -10.43
CA LEU A 86 -4.14 9.75 -11.87
C LEU A 86 -5.27 10.60 -12.45
N LYS A 87 -6.51 10.47 -11.94
CA LYS A 87 -7.63 11.33 -12.33
C LYS A 87 -7.42 12.79 -11.91
N MET A 88 -6.78 13.02 -10.76
CA MET A 88 -6.38 14.37 -10.36
C MET A 88 -5.27 14.92 -11.26
N VAL A 89 -4.27 14.10 -11.63
CA VAL A 89 -3.22 14.53 -12.58
C VAL A 89 -3.85 14.97 -13.90
N GLU A 90 -4.73 14.14 -14.49
CA GLU A 90 -5.44 14.46 -15.74
C GLU A 90 -6.22 15.79 -15.66
N ALA A 91 -6.75 16.13 -14.48
CA ALA A 91 -7.55 17.34 -14.29
C ALA A 91 -6.73 18.64 -14.20
N TYR A 92 -5.45 18.55 -13.80
CA TYR A 92 -4.61 19.72 -13.50
C TYR A 92 -3.32 19.81 -14.33
N GLU A 93 -2.98 18.78 -15.13
CA GLU A 93 -1.72 18.71 -15.87
C GLU A 93 -1.57 19.80 -16.94
N LYS A 94 -2.67 20.46 -17.33
CA LYS A 94 -2.65 21.57 -18.30
C LYS A 94 -2.26 22.90 -17.65
N GLU A 95 -2.56 23.07 -16.37
CA GLU A 95 -2.30 24.30 -15.61
C GLU A 95 -1.00 24.24 -14.82
N VAL A 96 -0.62 23.04 -14.34
CA VAL A 96 0.55 22.86 -13.47
C VAL A 96 1.38 21.68 -13.97
N LYS A 97 2.70 21.87 -13.94
CA LYS A 97 3.63 20.76 -14.22
C LYS A 97 3.59 19.75 -13.08
N ILE A 98 3.03 18.57 -13.34
CA ILE A 98 2.95 17.47 -12.37
C ILE A 98 3.88 16.35 -12.80
N ASN A 99 4.68 15.82 -11.87
CA ASN A 99 5.52 14.65 -12.12
C ASN A 99 4.69 13.36 -11.98
N LYS A 100 4.13 12.87 -13.08
CA LYS A 100 3.26 11.67 -13.10
C LYS A 100 3.96 10.42 -12.57
N ASP A 101 5.23 10.20 -12.92
CA ASP A 101 6.03 9.06 -12.45
C ASP A 101 6.16 9.03 -10.93
N LEU A 102 6.40 10.20 -10.33
CA LEU A 102 6.47 10.37 -8.89
C LEU A 102 5.12 10.06 -8.23
N ILE A 103 4.00 10.52 -8.82
CA ILE A 103 2.65 10.25 -8.32
C ILE A 103 2.33 8.76 -8.37
N ILE A 104 2.61 8.09 -9.50
CA ILE A 104 2.43 6.63 -9.63
C ILE A 104 3.24 5.91 -8.55
N THR A 105 4.51 6.27 -8.41
CA THR A 105 5.43 5.63 -7.46
C THR A 105 4.98 5.83 -6.02
N ALA A 106 4.63 7.06 -5.64
CA ALA A 106 4.17 7.38 -4.30
C ALA A 106 2.84 6.68 -3.98
N ALA A 107 1.87 6.71 -4.90
CA ALA A 107 0.58 6.05 -4.71
C ALA A 107 0.74 4.53 -4.53
N ILE A 108 1.62 3.89 -5.30
CA ILE A 108 1.87 2.45 -5.16
C ILE A 108 2.53 2.11 -3.82
N LEU A 109 3.46 2.94 -3.34
CA LEU A 109 4.26 2.64 -2.16
C LEU A 109 3.68 3.16 -0.83
N HIS A 110 2.76 4.13 -0.83
CA HIS A 110 2.38 4.90 0.36
C HIS A 110 2.08 4.05 1.60
N ASP A 111 1.32 2.97 1.42
CA ASP A 111 0.86 2.08 2.49
C ASP A 111 1.64 0.76 2.58
N LEU A 112 2.81 0.65 1.92
CA LEU A 112 3.59 -0.58 1.87
C LEU A 112 3.91 -1.16 3.26
N GLY A 113 4.13 -0.32 4.27
CA GLY A 113 4.37 -0.76 5.64
C GLY A 113 3.22 -1.58 6.27
N LYS A 114 2.02 -1.57 5.66
CA LYS A 114 0.90 -2.42 6.09
C LYS A 114 1.18 -3.92 5.94
N ILE A 115 2.12 -4.31 5.06
CA ILE A 115 2.55 -5.71 4.92
C ILE A 115 3.11 -6.31 6.22
N ASP A 116 3.71 -5.46 7.08
CA ASP A 116 4.25 -5.86 8.37
C ASP A 116 3.32 -5.47 9.52
N SER A 117 2.19 -4.80 9.22
CA SER A 117 1.29 -4.27 10.24
C SER A 117 0.26 -5.29 10.74
N TYR A 118 -0.04 -6.28 9.90
CA TYR A 118 -1.11 -7.22 10.14
C TYR A 118 -0.67 -8.66 9.87
N LYS A 119 -1.19 -9.59 10.66
CA LYS A 119 -1.03 -11.05 10.47
C LYS A 119 -2.36 -11.75 10.66
N TYR A 120 -2.50 -12.93 10.09
CA TYR A 120 -3.65 -13.80 10.37
C TYR A 120 -3.31 -14.72 11.54
N ASP A 121 -4.23 -14.88 12.48
CA ASP A 121 -4.14 -15.94 13.50
C ASP A 121 -4.60 -17.30 12.95
N GLU A 122 -4.51 -18.34 13.77
CA GLU A 122 -4.91 -19.71 13.42
C GLU A 122 -6.39 -19.86 13.06
N HIS A 123 -7.23 -18.90 13.47
CA HIS A 123 -8.65 -18.83 13.15
C HIS A 123 -8.94 -17.89 11.98
N GLY A 124 -7.91 -17.31 11.39
CA GLY A 124 -8.04 -16.46 10.22
C GLY A 124 -8.44 -15.01 10.51
N ASN A 125 -8.40 -14.57 11.77
CA ASN A 125 -8.68 -13.18 12.11
C ASN A 125 -7.44 -12.32 11.91
N ILE A 126 -7.67 -11.06 11.51
CA ILE A 126 -6.59 -10.08 11.32
C ILE A 126 -6.16 -9.54 12.69
N GLN A 127 -4.91 -9.81 13.04
CA GLN A 127 -4.26 -9.33 14.25
C GLN A 127 -3.23 -8.25 13.91
N VAL A 128 -3.14 -7.23 14.77
CA VAL A 128 -2.10 -6.20 14.68
C VAL A 128 -0.79 -6.77 15.19
N THR A 129 0.28 -6.61 14.41
CA THR A 129 1.61 -7.07 14.79
C THR A 129 2.24 -6.16 15.84
N ASP A 130 3.23 -6.67 16.58
CA ASP A 130 3.98 -5.83 17.52
C ASP A 130 4.86 -4.81 16.79
N ILE A 131 5.19 -5.05 15.51
CA ILE A 131 5.85 -4.07 14.65
C ILE A 131 4.95 -2.84 14.52
N HIS A 132 3.68 -3.01 14.14
CA HIS A 132 2.74 -1.88 13.97
C HIS A 132 2.54 -1.07 15.25
N LYS A 133 2.51 -1.75 16.41
CA LYS A 133 2.33 -1.09 17.71
C LYS A 133 3.51 -0.18 18.07
N LYS A 134 4.70 -0.47 17.55
CA LYS A 134 5.94 0.27 17.84
C LYS A 134 6.29 1.27 16.73
N ILE A 135 6.06 0.87 15.48
CA ILE A 135 6.37 1.61 14.26
C ILE A 135 5.11 1.53 13.40
N ASN A 136 4.42 2.66 13.24
CA ASN A 136 3.23 2.72 12.40
C ASN A 136 3.57 2.39 10.94
N HIS A 137 2.54 2.14 10.11
CA HIS A 137 2.76 1.72 8.74
C HIS A 137 3.45 2.81 7.89
N ILE A 138 3.28 4.10 8.20
CA ILE A 138 3.92 5.21 7.46
C ILE A 138 5.43 5.18 7.67
N SER A 139 5.87 5.21 8.94
CA SER A 139 7.29 5.13 9.29
C SER A 139 7.90 3.83 8.78
N ARG A 140 7.13 2.73 8.80
CA ARG A 140 7.57 1.46 8.23
C ARG A 140 7.69 1.51 6.70
N THR A 141 6.78 2.17 5.99
CA THR A 141 6.90 2.40 4.54
C THR A 141 8.20 3.14 4.24
N VAL A 142 8.48 4.24 4.95
CA VAL A 142 9.70 5.02 4.75
C VAL A 142 10.94 4.18 5.03
N GLU A 143 10.97 3.41 6.12
CA GLU A 143 12.10 2.52 6.42
C GLU A 143 12.34 1.50 5.30
N ILE A 144 11.28 0.94 4.72
CA ILE A 144 11.40 0.00 3.60
C ILE A 144 11.92 0.73 2.36
N VAL A 145 11.28 1.83 1.96
CA VAL A 145 11.60 2.55 0.72
C VAL A 145 13.02 3.11 0.76
N SER A 146 13.43 3.72 1.88
CA SER A 146 14.77 4.32 2.02
C SER A 146 15.90 3.28 1.88
N LYS A 147 15.67 1.99 2.19
CA LYS A 147 16.69 0.94 1.97
C LYS A 147 17.02 0.71 0.50
N TYR A 148 16.13 1.11 -0.41
CA TYR A 148 16.30 0.97 -1.86
C TYR A 148 16.73 2.29 -2.51
N ILE A 149 16.93 3.35 -1.72
CA ILE A 149 17.42 4.64 -2.19
C ILE A 149 18.89 4.75 -1.78
N PRO A 150 19.85 4.56 -2.70
CA PRO A 150 21.25 4.71 -2.36
C PRO A 150 21.61 6.20 -2.19
N LEU A 151 22.69 6.50 -1.47
CA LEU A 151 23.09 7.87 -1.10
C LEU A 151 23.23 8.80 -2.33
N GLU A 152 23.72 8.30 -3.46
CA GLU A 152 23.86 9.07 -4.70
C GLU A 152 22.52 9.44 -5.37
N LYS A 153 21.41 8.86 -4.91
CA LYS A 153 20.04 9.17 -5.33
C LYS A 153 19.27 9.98 -4.29
N GLU A 154 19.91 10.42 -3.21
CA GLU A 154 19.33 11.39 -2.27
C GLU A 154 19.32 12.79 -2.91
N ASN A 155 18.20 13.13 -3.54
CA ASN A 155 17.98 14.39 -4.23
C ASN A 155 16.51 14.82 -4.05
N GLU A 156 16.11 15.93 -4.66
CA GLU A 156 14.75 16.46 -4.49
C GLU A 156 13.66 15.46 -4.95
N LEU A 157 13.93 14.60 -5.94
CA LEU A 157 12.96 13.59 -6.38
C LEU A 157 12.65 12.58 -5.26
N THR A 158 13.69 12.06 -4.61
CA THR A 158 13.52 11.08 -3.54
C THR A 158 13.01 11.72 -2.25
N LYS A 159 13.41 12.96 -1.95
CA LYS A 159 12.81 13.73 -0.85
C LYS A 159 11.32 13.97 -1.06
N HIS A 160 10.88 14.32 -2.28
CA HIS A 160 9.45 14.46 -2.57
C HIS A 160 8.70 13.14 -2.45
N LEU A 161 9.28 12.02 -2.89
CA LEU A 161 8.67 10.69 -2.71
C LEU A 161 8.46 10.40 -1.22
N ILE A 162 9.51 10.57 -0.41
CA ILE A 162 9.44 10.36 1.03
C ILE A 162 8.47 11.34 1.68
N HIS A 163 8.42 12.61 1.26
CA HIS A 163 7.48 13.59 1.78
C HIS A 163 6.02 13.20 1.53
N ILE A 164 5.67 12.81 0.29
CA ILE A 164 4.31 12.34 -0.04
C ILE A 164 3.95 11.12 0.83
N ILE A 165 4.88 10.18 1.00
CA ILE A 165 4.67 9.02 1.88
C ILE A 165 4.50 9.46 3.33
N LEU A 166 5.26 10.42 3.83
CA LEU A 166 5.13 10.87 5.21
C LEU A 166 3.80 11.60 5.46
N SER A 167 3.30 12.34 4.47
CA SER A 167 2.19 13.26 4.67
C SER A 167 0.80 12.72 4.28
N HIS A 168 0.70 11.49 3.76
CA HIS A 168 -0.55 10.97 3.17
C HIS A 168 -1.71 10.73 4.17
N HIS A 169 -1.52 10.94 5.47
CA HIS A 169 -2.62 10.96 6.46
C HIS A 169 -2.89 12.39 6.95
N GLN A 170 -4.17 12.76 7.01
CA GLN A 170 -4.64 14.15 7.19
C GLN A 170 -4.40 14.74 8.60
N PHE A 171 -4.12 13.92 9.61
CA PHE A 171 -3.92 14.39 10.99
C PHE A 171 -2.71 13.70 11.62
N LYS A 172 -1.92 14.46 12.42
CA LYS A 172 -0.85 13.88 13.26
C LYS A 172 -1.36 12.74 14.15
N GLU A 173 -2.60 12.87 14.60
CA GLU A 173 -3.30 11.91 15.46
C GLU A 173 -3.56 10.55 14.75
N TRP A 174 -3.49 10.52 13.42
CA TRP A 174 -3.65 9.33 12.58
C TRP A 174 -2.31 8.79 12.06
N GLY A 175 -1.20 9.29 12.63
CA GLY A 175 0.14 8.75 12.44
C GLY A 175 1.02 9.51 11.45
N SER A 176 0.54 10.61 10.85
CA SER A 176 1.33 11.44 9.93
C SER A 176 2.37 12.29 10.70
N PRO A 177 3.68 12.12 10.46
CA PRO A 177 4.69 12.95 11.12
C PRO A 177 4.76 14.39 10.58
N VAL A 178 4.24 14.65 9.37
CA VAL A 178 4.30 15.97 8.68
C VAL A 178 2.96 16.22 7.98
N GLU A 179 2.42 17.43 8.09
CA GLU A 179 1.18 17.80 7.39
C GLU A 179 1.43 17.89 5.85
N PRO A 180 0.47 17.43 5.02
CA PRO A 180 0.58 17.43 3.56
C PRO A 180 0.54 18.81 2.91
#